data_AF-A0A210PKJ2-F1
#
_entry.id   AF-A0A210PKJ2-F1
#
_cell.length_a   1.000
_cell.length_b   1.000
_cell.length_c   1.000
_cell.angle_alpha   90.00
_cell.angle_beta   90.00
_cell.angle_gamma   90.00
#
_symmetry.space_group_name_H-M   'P 1'
#
loop_
_entity.id
_entity.type
_entity.pdbx_description
1 polymer ?
#
loop_
_entity_poly.entity_id
_entity_poly.type
_entity_poly.pdbx_seq_one_letter_code
_entity_poly.pdbx_strand_id
1 'polypeptide(L)'
;MLSFVSSYCEKPGIFPLSNPTSRSECTAEEAVEFTNGNLIFASGSPFDPVEWKGKTIQTNQCNNSYSFPGIGLGLVSSRSTRVPFETFQVCARVIASIATPEMLATGKIFPDLDNLRAVSLEVGIEVAKMAERMNLATQFPPKGMDWREWLKHNMWQPEYPHIVVKNL
;
A
#
# COMPACT_ATOMS: atom_id res chain seq x y z
N MET A 1 24.91 2.21 -13.88
CA MET A 1 23.93 1.12 -13.63
C MET A 1 22.61 1.40 -14.35
N LEU A 2 21.97 2.55 -14.14
CA LEU A 2 20.68 2.89 -14.79
C LEU A 2 20.72 2.79 -16.32
N SER A 3 21.71 3.40 -16.99
CA SER A 3 21.87 3.28 -18.45
C SER A 3 22.10 1.85 -18.94
N PHE A 4 22.75 1.01 -18.13
CA PHE A 4 22.96 -0.40 -18.43
C PHE A 4 21.62 -1.16 -18.34
N VAL A 5 20.82 -0.93 -17.30
CA VAL A 5 19.49 -1.56 -17.21
C VAL A 5 18.60 -1.11 -18.38
N SER A 6 18.62 0.18 -18.72
CA SER A 6 17.86 0.74 -19.84
C SER A 6 18.31 0.22 -21.21
N SER A 7 19.54 -0.28 -21.37
CA SER A 7 19.98 -0.84 -22.65
C SER A 7 19.45 -2.26 -22.92
N TYR A 8 18.95 -2.95 -21.90
CA TYR A 8 18.41 -4.32 -22.01
C TYR A 8 16.89 -4.40 -21.80
N CYS A 9 16.27 -3.36 -21.24
CA CYS A 9 14.84 -3.29 -21.00
C CYS A 9 14.32 -1.96 -21.49
N GLU A 10 13.35 -1.98 -22.40
CA GLU A 10 12.77 -0.76 -22.98
C GLU A 10 12.11 0.12 -21.93
N LYS A 11 11.42 -0.49 -20.96
CA LYS A 11 10.72 0.19 -19.85
C LYS A 11 11.05 -0.48 -18.51
N PRO A 12 12.21 -0.20 -17.90
CA PRO A 12 12.61 -0.84 -16.66
C PRO A 12 11.83 -0.33 -15.45
N GLY A 13 11.61 -1.20 -14.47
CA GLY A 13 11.21 -0.82 -13.12
C GLY A 13 12.44 -0.43 -12.30
N ILE A 14 12.49 0.81 -11.81
CA ILE A 14 13.60 1.35 -11.00
C ILE A 14 13.07 1.65 -9.60
N PHE A 15 13.48 0.83 -8.61
CA PHE A 15 12.88 0.80 -7.28
C PHE A 15 13.92 1.13 -6.19
N PRO A 16 14.28 2.42 -5.98
CA PRO A 16 15.17 2.81 -4.91
C PRO A 16 14.40 2.88 -3.57
N LEU A 17 14.50 1.82 -2.76
CA LEU A 17 13.63 1.61 -1.59
C LEU A 17 14.25 2.08 -0.27
N SER A 18 15.53 2.47 -0.28
CA SER A 18 16.21 2.95 0.93
C SER A 18 15.58 4.24 1.46
N ASN A 19 15.51 4.35 2.78
CA ASN A 19 14.95 5.51 3.49
C ASN A 19 15.98 6.09 4.48
N PRO A 20 15.97 7.41 4.76
CA PRO A 20 15.14 8.47 4.13
C PRO A 20 15.65 8.84 2.72
N THR A 21 15.09 9.88 2.09
CA THR A 21 15.47 10.34 0.73
C THR A 21 16.98 10.44 0.50
N SER A 22 17.74 10.91 1.50
CA SER A 22 19.22 11.02 1.43
C SER A 22 19.97 9.68 1.35
N ARG A 23 19.27 8.56 1.50
CA ARG A 23 19.77 7.19 1.36
C ARG A 23 19.20 6.45 0.15
N SER A 24 18.32 7.09 -0.63
CA SER A 24 17.78 6.53 -1.86
C SER A 24 18.91 6.16 -2.81
N GLU A 25 18.81 5.00 -3.46
CA GLU A 25 19.83 4.47 -4.38
C GLU A 25 20.02 5.35 -5.63
N CYS A 26 18.97 6.09 -6.00
CA CYS A 26 19.01 7.18 -6.98
C CYS A 26 17.82 8.14 -6.74
N THR A 27 17.89 9.31 -7.34
CA THR A 27 16.78 10.27 -7.44
C THR A 27 15.83 9.91 -8.58
N ALA A 28 14.62 10.47 -8.55
CA ALA A 28 13.67 10.31 -9.66
C ALA A 28 14.20 10.94 -10.95
N GLU A 29 14.87 12.10 -10.84
CA GLU A 29 15.47 12.85 -11.93
C GLU A 29 16.57 12.04 -12.63
N GLU A 30 17.51 11.47 -11.86
CA GLU A 30 18.55 10.60 -12.41
C GLU A 30 17.94 9.38 -13.11
N ALA A 31 16.94 8.73 -12.48
CA ALA A 31 16.29 7.57 -13.07
C ALA A 31 15.62 7.92 -14.40
N VAL A 32 14.90 9.05 -14.47
CA VAL A 32 14.25 9.55 -15.70
C VAL A 32 15.27 9.87 -16.78
N GLU A 33 16.34 10.60 -16.43
CA GLU A 33 17.38 10.97 -17.38
C GLU A 33 18.04 9.74 -18.01
N PHE A 34 18.51 8.80 -17.19
CA PHE A 34 19.24 7.62 -17.65
C PHE A 34 18.39 6.53 -18.28
N THR A 35 17.06 6.68 -18.27
CA THR A 35 16.09 5.80 -18.94
C THR A 35 15.34 6.52 -20.08
N ASN A 36 15.77 7.72 -20.46
CA ASN A 36 15.11 8.56 -21.45
C ASN A 36 13.61 8.82 -21.16
N GLY A 37 13.22 8.79 -19.89
CA GLY A 37 11.84 8.97 -19.43
C GLY A 37 10.92 7.78 -19.69
N ASN A 38 11.45 6.62 -20.10
CA ASN A 38 10.67 5.40 -20.28
C ASN A 38 10.96 4.41 -19.15
N LEU A 39 10.30 4.58 -18.01
CA LEU A 39 10.49 3.73 -16.84
C LEU A 39 9.21 3.60 -16.02
N ILE A 40 9.24 2.70 -15.03
CA ILE A 40 8.34 2.73 -13.87
C ILE A 40 9.21 3.04 -12.66
N PHE A 41 8.96 4.17 -11.99
CA PHE A 41 9.73 4.60 -10.83
C PHE A 41 8.89 4.44 -9.55
N ALA A 42 9.44 3.77 -8.54
CA ALA A 42 8.80 3.61 -7.23
C ALA A 42 9.82 3.59 -6.10
N SER A 43 9.74 4.54 -5.17
CA SER A 43 10.75 4.75 -4.12
C SER A 43 10.20 4.51 -2.73
N GLY A 44 11.09 4.30 -1.75
CA GLY A 44 10.69 4.18 -0.34
C GLY A 44 10.22 5.51 0.25
N SER A 45 10.98 6.58 -0.04
CA SER A 45 10.69 7.97 0.35
C SER A 45 10.02 8.73 -0.80
N PRO A 46 9.21 9.76 -0.52
CA PRO A 46 8.51 10.50 -1.58
C PRO A 46 9.47 11.31 -2.45
N PHE A 47 9.14 11.40 -3.73
CA PHE A 47 9.75 12.29 -4.73
C PHE A 47 8.62 12.99 -5.50
N ASP A 48 8.84 14.23 -5.91
CA ASP A 48 7.89 14.94 -6.77
C ASP A 48 7.87 14.34 -8.20
N PRO A 49 6.77 14.50 -8.95
CA PRO A 49 6.76 14.15 -10.37
C PRO A 49 7.83 14.89 -11.17
N VAL A 50 8.40 14.24 -12.19
CA VAL A 50 9.50 14.78 -12.99
C VAL A 50 9.01 15.23 -14.36
N GLU A 51 9.24 16.48 -14.73
CA GLU A 51 8.97 16.98 -16.08
C GLU A 51 10.09 16.57 -17.05
N TRP A 52 9.74 15.81 -18.08
CA TRP A 52 10.67 15.29 -19.08
C TRP A 52 10.16 15.48 -20.50
N LYS A 53 10.81 16.36 -21.27
CA LYS A 53 10.49 16.64 -22.69
C LYS A 53 9.00 16.93 -22.93
N GLY A 54 8.39 17.71 -22.04
CA GLY A 54 6.97 18.09 -22.12
C GLY A 54 5.99 17.01 -21.64
N LYS A 55 6.47 15.98 -20.95
CA LYS A 55 5.65 14.95 -20.29
C LYS A 55 5.98 14.90 -18.80
N THR A 56 4.96 14.83 -17.96
CA THR A 56 5.12 14.56 -16.53
C THR A 56 5.29 13.06 -16.29
N ILE A 57 6.43 12.66 -15.74
CA ILE A 57 6.68 11.29 -15.28
C ILE A 57 6.26 11.16 -13.83
N GLN A 58 5.31 10.26 -13.57
CA GLN A 58 4.81 10.01 -12.23
C GLN A 58 5.82 9.22 -11.38
N THR A 59 5.98 9.65 -10.15
CA THR A 59 6.72 8.93 -9.10
C THR A 59 5.74 8.17 -8.22
N ASN A 60 6.15 7.00 -7.74
CA ASN A 60 5.33 6.19 -6.85
C ASN A 60 6.05 6.00 -5.52
N GLN A 61 5.29 5.79 -4.45
CA GLN A 61 5.86 5.46 -3.15
C GLN A 61 5.60 3.98 -2.81
N CYS A 62 6.63 3.14 -2.95
CA CYS A 62 6.60 1.74 -2.53
C CYS A 62 7.04 1.64 -1.07
N ASN A 63 6.12 1.97 -0.16
CA ASN A 63 6.40 2.01 1.26
C ASN A 63 5.51 1.04 2.04
N ASN A 64 6.04 0.50 3.15
CA ASN A 64 5.33 -0.42 4.04
C ASN A 64 4.07 0.19 4.70
N SER A 65 3.89 1.51 4.60
CA SER A 65 2.67 2.23 4.97
C SER A 65 1.41 1.71 4.26
N TYR A 66 1.54 1.14 3.04
CA TYR A 66 0.42 0.47 2.35
C TYR A 66 0.10 -0.91 2.92
N SER A 67 1.02 -1.52 3.67
CA SER A 67 0.93 -2.91 4.10
C SER A 67 0.57 -3.05 5.58
N PHE A 68 1.39 -2.47 6.47
CA PHE A 68 1.29 -2.75 7.91
C PHE A 68 -0.02 -2.34 8.56
N PRO A 69 -0.64 -1.18 8.23
CA PRO A 69 -1.91 -0.80 8.83
C PRO A 69 -3.05 -1.77 8.49
N GLY A 70 -3.14 -2.20 7.23
CA GLY A 70 -4.17 -3.16 6.79
C GLY A 70 -3.93 -4.57 7.33
N ILE A 71 -2.68 -5.05 7.30
CA ILE A 71 -2.30 -6.32 7.92
C ILE A 71 -2.67 -6.33 9.41
N GLY A 72 -2.30 -5.26 10.13
CA GLY A 72 -2.62 -5.11 11.55
C GLY A 72 -4.11 -5.12 11.81
N LEU A 73 -4.88 -4.33 11.05
CA LEU A 73 -6.34 -4.28 11.16
C LEU A 73 -6.99 -5.66 11.01
N GLY A 74 -6.59 -6.43 9.98
CA GLY A 74 -7.14 -7.75 9.70
C GLY A 74 -6.78 -8.79 10.77
N LEU A 75 -5.52 -8.84 11.18
CA LEU A 75 -5.04 -9.78 12.19
C LEU A 75 -5.64 -9.49 13.58
N VAL A 76 -5.74 -8.21 13.96
CA VAL A 76 -6.31 -7.82 15.27
C VAL A 76 -7.82 -8.06 15.28
N SER A 77 -8.54 -7.66 14.23
CA SER A 77 -10.00 -7.84 14.15
C SER A 77 -10.45 -9.30 14.12
N SER A 78 -9.62 -10.18 13.56
CA SER A 78 -9.84 -11.64 13.54
C SER A 78 -9.23 -12.37 14.75
N ARG A 79 -8.50 -11.65 15.61
CA ARG A 79 -7.67 -12.24 16.69
C ARG A 79 -6.86 -13.43 16.17
N SER A 80 -6.19 -13.25 15.03
CA SER A 80 -5.39 -14.29 14.42
C SER A 80 -4.29 -14.76 15.37
N THR A 81 -4.11 -16.07 15.50
CA THR A 81 -3.14 -16.68 16.42
C THR A 81 -1.70 -16.62 15.90
N ARG A 82 -1.51 -16.45 14.59
CA ARG A 82 -0.20 -16.37 13.92
C ARG A 82 -0.23 -15.42 12.73
N VAL A 83 0.96 -15.05 12.26
CA VAL A 83 1.17 -14.28 11.03
C VAL A 83 1.92 -15.17 10.03
N PRO A 84 1.20 -15.93 9.19
CA PRO A 84 1.81 -16.78 8.18
C PRO A 84 2.29 -15.94 6.99
N PHE A 85 3.18 -16.49 6.15
CA PHE A 85 3.76 -15.79 4.98
C PHE A 85 2.68 -15.33 3.98
N GLU A 86 1.60 -16.08 3.88
CA GLU A 86 0.40 -15.83 3.09
C GLU A 86 -0.21 -14.45 3.38
N THR A 87 -0.01 -13.92 4.59
CA THR A 87 -0.42 -12.55 4.97
C THR A 87 0.19 -11.52 4.04
N PHE A 88 1.49 -11.62 3.77
CA PHE A 88 2.20 -10.67 2.89
C PHE A 88 1.81 -10.88 1.42
N GLN A 89 1.56 -12.11 1.01
CA GLN A 89 1.07 -12.39 -0.35
C GLN A 89 -0.32 -11.84 -0.60
N VAL A 90 -1.25 -12.01 0.36
CA VAL A 90 -2.60 -11.44 0.27
C VAL A 90 -2.51 -9.92 0.23
N CYS A 91 -1.72 -9.31 1.12
CA CYS A 91 -1.50 -7.88 1.13
C CYS A 91 -1.00 -7.35 -0.23
N ALA A 92 0.05 -7.97 -0.79
CA ALA A 92 0.60 -7.57 -2.08
C ALA A 92 -0.42 -7.68 -3.22
N ARG A 93 -1.21 -8.77 -3.24
CA ARG A 93 -2.28 -8.95 -4.24
C ARG A 93 -3.37 -7.89 -4.12
N VAL A 94 -3.79 -7.55 -2.91
CA VAL A 94 -4.82 -6.51 -2.70
C VAL A 94 -4.30 -5.14 -3.15
N ILE A 95 -3.10 -4.75 -2.74
CA ILE A 95 -2.50 -3.47 -3.15
C ILE A 95 -2.39 -3.39 -4.68
N ALA A 96 -1.91 -4.46 -5.33
CA ALA A 96 -1.83 -4.51 -6.79
C ALA A 96 -3.21 -4.42 -7.47
N SER A 97 -4.25 -5.01 -6.87
CA SER A 97 -5.61 -5.01 -7.43
C SER A 97 -6.30 -3.64 -7.39
N ILE A 98 -5.77 -2.69 -6.62
CA ILE A 98 -6.29 -1.32 -6.56
C ILE A 98 -5.87 -0.49 -7.78
N ALA A 99 -4.78 -0.85 -8.46
CA ALA A 99 -4.31 -0.12 -9.62
C ALA A 99 -5.29 -0.26 -10.80
N THR A 100 -5.89 0.86 -11.24
CA THR A 100 -6.80 0.88 -12.39
C THR A 100 -6.04 1.02 -13.71
N PRO A 101 -6.64 0.64 -14.86
CA PRO A 101 -6.03 0.88 -16.17
C PRO A 101 -5.61 2.35 -16.40
N GLU A 102 -6.39 3.30 -15.89
CA GLU A 102 -6.12 4.73 -16.00
C GLU A 102 -4.88 5.13 -15.20
N MET A 103 -4.74 4.61 -13.97
CA MET A 103 -3.53 4.82 -13.16
C MET A 103 -2.30 4.27 -13.89
N LEU A 104 -2.39 3.02 -14.35
CA LEU A 104 -1.29 2.34 -15.04
C LEU A 104 -0.89 3.04 -16.34
N ALA A 105 -1.84 3.61 -17.07
CA ALA A 105 -1.58 4.39 -18.28
C ALA A 105 -0.73 5.64 -18.01
N THR A 106 -0.81 6.21 -16.81
CA THR A 106 0.01 7.36 -16.37
C THR A 106 1.32 6.96 -15.68
N GLY A 107 1.59 5.64 -15.52
CA GLY A 107 2.75 5.15 -14.79
C GLY A 107 2.57 5.11 -13.26
N LYS A 108 1.36 5.39 -12.75
CA LYS A 108 1.01 5.17 -11.35
C LYS A 108 0.68 3.70 -11.10
N ILE A 109 1.41 3.07 -10.17
CA ILE A 109 1.24 1.67 -9.76
C ILE A 109 0.82 1.54 -8.28
N PHE A 110 0.86 2.63 -7.52
CA PHE A 110 0.29 2.73 -6.17
C PHE A 110 -0.85 3.76 -6.16
N PRO A 111 -1.88 3.59 -5.31
CA PRO A 111 -2.90 4.61 -5.10
C PRO A 111 -2.30 5.85 -4.41
N ASP A 112 -3.02 6.97 -4.44
CA ASP A 112 -2.59 8.19 -3.73
C ASP A 112 -2.67 7.99 -2.20
N LEU A 113 -1.80 8.68 -1.46
CA LEU A 113 -1.68 8.53 0.00
C LEU A 113 -2.97 8.87 0.76
N ASP A 114 -3.80 9.77 0.23
CA ASP A 114 -5.11 10.12 0.81
C ASP A 114 -6.06 8.92 0.89
N ASN A 115 -5.82 7.90 0.06
CA ASN A 115 -6.61 6.66 0.05
C ASN A 115 -6.06 5.59 1.00
N LEU A 116 -4.96 5.83 1.74
CA LEU A 116 -4.32 4.82 2.61
C LEU A 116 -5.30 4.16 3.59
N ARG A 117 -6.26 4.91 4.12
CA ARG A 117 -7.27 4.37 5.04
C ARG A 117 -8.20 3.36 4.35
N ALA A 118 -8.60 3.64 3.10
CA ALA A 118 -9.40 2.73 2.30
C ALA A 118 -8.59 1.50 1.88
N VAL A 119 -7.34 1.69 1.47
CA VAL A 119 -6.41 0.58 1.15
C VAL A 119 -6.22 -0.33 2.35
N SER A 120 -6.02 0.24 3.54
CA SER A 120 -5.85 -0.51 4.79
C SER A 120 -7.08 -1.35 5.11
N LEU A 121 -8.28 -0.82 4.86
CA LEU A 121 -9.52 -1.57 5.03
C LEU A 121 -9.57 -2.78 4.08
N GLU A 122 -9.31 -2.59 2.78
CA GLU A 122 -9.32 -3.69 1.79
C GLU A 122 -8.30 -4.78 2.15
N VAL A 123 -7.08 -4.39 2.49
CA VAL A 123 -6.03 -5.32 2.92
C VAL A 123 -6.48 -6.06 4.18
N GLY A 124 -7.02 -5.34 5.17
CA GLY A 124 -7.50 -5.94 6.41
C GLY A 124 -8.61 -6.97 6.19
N ILE A 125 -9.56 -6.69 5.29
CA ILE A 125 -10.66 -7.60 4.98
C ILE A 125 -10.12 -8.91 4.44
N GLU A 126 -9.23 -8.86 3.46
CA GLU A 126 -8.70 -10.07 2.84
C GLU A 126 -7.73 -10.82 3.76
N VAL A 127 -7.00 -10.12 4.63
CA VAL A 127 -6.17 -10.74 5.68
C VAL A 127 -7.05 -11.45 6.71
N ALA A 128 -8.17 -10.85 7.14
CA ALA A 128 -9.10 -11.48 8.09
C ALA A 128 -9.77 -12.72 7.49
N LYS A 129 -10.24 -12.63 6.23
CA LYS A 129 -10.76 -13.79 5.49
C LYS A 129 -9.70 -14.88 5.29
N MET A 130 -8.44 -14.51 5.06
CA MET A 130 -7.33 -15.46 4.99
C MET A 130 -7.13 -16.18 6.32
N ALA A 131 -7.11 -15.44 7.44
CA ALA A 131 -6.97 -16.02 8.77
C ALA A 131 -8.12 -16.97 9.10
N GLU A 132 -9.35 -16.65 8.71
CA GLU A 132 -10.51 -17.55 8.81
C GLU A 132 -10.29 -18.83 7.99
N ARG A 133 -9.99 -18.72 6.68
CA ARG A 133 -9.78 -19.89 5.80
C ARG A 133 -8.64 -20.81 6.27
N MET A 134 -7.63 -20.25 6.93
CA MET A 134 -6.48 -21.00 7.46
C MET A 134 -6.68 -21.50 8.89
N ASN A 135 -7.88 -21.34 9.48
CA ASN A 135 -8.18 -21.69 10.88
C ASN A 135 -7.24 -21.01 11.90
N LEU A 136 -6.82 -19.78 11.61
CA LEU A 136 -5.98 -18.97 12.48
C LEU A 136 -6.80 -17.94 13.27
N ALA A 137 -7.95 -17.52 12.74
CA ALA A 137 -8.86 -16.58 13.39
C ALA A 137 -9.55 -17.20 14.62
N THR A 138 -9.62 -16.43 15.70
CA THR A 138 -10.36 -16.81 16.93
C THR A 138 -11.51 -15.85 17.25
N GLN A 139 -11.64 -14.77 16.48
CA GLN A 139 -12.76 -13.84 16.50
C GLN A 139 -13.36 -13.77 15.10
N PHE A 140 -14.69 -13.72 15.03
CA PHE A 140 -15.44 -13.63 13.78
C PHE A 140 -16.41 -12.43 13.84
N PRO A 141 -16.89 -11.94 12.68
CA PRO A 141 -17.96 -10.96 12.63
C PRO A 141 -19.20 -11.45 13.40
N PRO A 142 -19.89 -10.57 14.15
CA PRO A 142 -21.16 -10.90 14.78
C PRO A 142 -22.22 -11.36 13.76
N LYS A 143 -23.24 -12.09 14.24
CA LYS A 143 -24.34 -12.54 13.37
C LYS A 143 -24.98 -11.35 12.63
N GLY A 144 -25.07 -11.46 11.31
CA GLY A 144 -25.66 -10.42 10.45
C GLY A 144 -24.66 -9.36 9.98
N MET A 145 -23.37 -9.52 10.29
CA MET A 145 -22.30 -8.63 9.86
C MET A 145 -21.28 -9.39 9.01
N ASP A 146 -20.74 -8.78 7.97
CA ASP A 146 -19.60 -9.33 7.21
C ASP A 146 -18.25 -8.78 7.71
N TRP A 147 -17.14 -9.30 7.15
CA TRP A 147 -15.80 -8.81 7.50
C TRP A 147 -15.59 -7.33 7.19
N ARG A 148 -16.19 -6.80 6.13
CA ARG A 148 -16.04 -5.39 5.75
C ARG A 148 -16.70 -4.50 6.78
N GLU A 149 -17.92 -4.82 7.18
CA GLU A 149 -18.67 -4.11 8.21
C GLU A 149 -17.96 -4.22 9.57
N TRP A 150 -17.49 -5.42 9.93
CA TRP A 150 -16.77 -5.64 11.19
C TRP A 150 -15.47 -4.85 11.27
N LEU A 151 -14.66 -4.85 10.21
CA LEU A 151 -13.42 -4.08 10.20
C LEU A 151 -13.70 -2.57 10.17
N LYS A 152 -14.69 -2.10 9.39
CA LYS A 152 -15.10 -0.69 9.42
C LYS A 152 -15.53 -0.25 10.82
N HIS A 153 -16.27 -1.10 11.53
CA HIS A 153 -16.70 -0.85 12.91
C HIS A 153 -15.51 -0.77 13.88
N ASN A 154 -14.49 -1.61 13.70
CA ASN A 154 -13.29 -1.63 14.55
C ASN A 154 -12.28 -0.51 14.24
N MET A 155 -12.38 0.14 13.08
CA MET A 155 -11.49 1.25 12.71
C MET A 155 -11.79 2.48 13.55
N TRP A 156 -10.78 2.99 14.25
CA TRP A 156 -10.85 4.23 15.03
C TRP A 156 -11.31 5.42 14.18
N GLN A 157 -12.24 6.21 14.70
CA GLN A 157 -12.76 7.42 14.06
C GLN A 157 -12.16 8.68 14.69
N PRO A 158 -11.71 9.66 13.90
CA PRO A 158 -11.17 10.93 14.39
C PRO A 158 -12.26 11.90 14.88
N GLU A 159 -13.18 11.38 15.70
CA GLU A 159 -14.28 12.13 16.28
C GLU A 159 -14.16 12.09 17.80
N TYR A 160 -14.42 13.22 18.46
CA TYR A 160 -14.41 13.27 19.91
C TYR A 160 -15.54 12.41 20.48
N PRO A 161 -15.26 11.52 21.44
CA PRO A 161 -16.31 10.76 22.10
C PRO A 161 -17.17 11.68 22.96
N HIS A 162 -18.49 11.44 22.97
CA HIS A 162 -19.39 12.11 23.90
C HIS A 162 -19.25 11.45 25.29
N ILE A 163 -18.53 12.12 26.20
CA ILE A 163 -18.27 11.61 27.55
C ILE A 163 -19.35 12.13 28.51
N VAL A 164 -20.10 11.21 29.13
CA VAL A 164 -21.02 11.53 30.25
C VAL A 164 -20.44 10.94 31.52
N VAL A 165 -20.12 11.79 32.49
CA VAL A 165 -19.70 11.35 33.82
C VAL A 165 -20.95 10.91 34.59
N LYS A 166 -21.07 9.60 34.88
CA LYS A 166 -22.07 9.13 35.84
C LYS A 166 -21.58 9.46 37.24
N ASN A 167 -22.32 10.28 37.97
CA ASN A 167 -22.14 10.45 39.40
C ASN A 167 -22.51 9.12 40.08
N LEU A 168 -21.55 8.51 40.78
CA LEU A 168 -21.73 7.30 41.59
C LEU A 168 -22.51 7.62 42.87
#